data_AF-A0A955C3C0-F1
#
_entry.id   AF-A0A955C3C0-F1
#
_cell.length_a   1.000
_cell.length_b   1.000
_cell.length_c   1.000
_cell.angle_alpha   90.00
_cell.angle_beta   90.00
_cell.angle_gamma   90.00
#
_symmetry.space_group_name_H-M   'P 1'
#
loop_
_entity.id
_entity.type
_entity.pdbx_description
1 polymer ?
#
loop_
_entity_poly.entity_id
_entity_poly.type
_entity_poly.pdbx_seq_one_letter_code
_entity_poly.pdbx_strand_id
1 'polypeptide(L)'
;PGVSYAFAGSYENQIRSQKTLMVVLPLALFIIFLILYFQFRSVITTSLVFSGILIAWAGGFIMLWLYGQSWFLDFNVLGTDMRTLFQVHTINLSVAVWVGFLALFGIATDDGVVITTYLDQSFRQRRIASAKEARDATLAAGLRRVRPCLMTTATTILALIPVLTSTGRGSDIMVPMAIPSFGGMMIEIMTMLVVPVLYCSVMEWKLALRIEDPRFEENATA
;
A
#
# COMPACT_ATOMS: atom_id res chain seq x y z
N PRO A 1 -16.03 -44.35 -20.30
CA PRO A 1 -15.69 -42.93 -20.06
C PRO A 1 -16.92 -42.17 -19.54
N GLY A 2 -17.00 -41.94 -18.22
CA GLY A 2 -18.22 -41.38 -17.60
C GLY A 2 -18.15 -41.24 -16.08
N VAL A 3 -16.94 -41.26 -15.50
CA VAL A 3 -16.73 -41.07 -14.07
C VAL A 3 -15.97 -39.75 -13.90
N SER A 4 -16.58 -38.78 -13.25
CA SER A 4 -15.95 -37.53 -12.84
C SER A 4 -15.62 -37.59 -11.34
N TYR A 5 -14.37 -37.34 -11.00
CA TYR A 5 -13.97 -37.17 -9.61
C TYR A 5 -14.14 -35.70 -9.21
N ALA A 6 -14.94 -35.44 -8.19
CA ALA A 6 -15.06 -34.12 -7.57
C ALA A 6 -14.68 -34.25 -6.10
N PHE A 7 -13.78 -33.40 -5.65
CA PHE A 7 -13.41 -33.30 -4.24
C PHE A 7 -14.51 -32.55 -3.48
N ALA A 8 -15.12 -33.21 -2.49
CA ALA A 8 -16.16 -32.63 -1.64
C ALA A 8 -15.60 -32.22 -0.26
N GLY A 9 -16.22 -31.23 0.39
CA GLY A 9 -15.86 -30.79 1.75
C GLY A 9 -15.18 -29.42 1.82
N SER A 10 -14.22 -29.26 2.72
CA SER A 10 -13.53 -27.97 2.98
C SER A 10 -12.78 -27.42 1.76
N TYR A 11 -12.24 -28.31 0.92
CA TYR A 11 -11.55 -27.94 -0.32
C TYR A 11 -12.49 -27.29 -1.35
N GLU A 12 -13.74 -27.77 -1.46
CA GLU A 12 -14.75 -27.16 -2.33
C GLU A 12 -15.10 -25.74 -1.85
N ASN A 13 -15.27 -25.56 -0.53
CA ASN A 13 -15.52 -24.25 0.07
C ASN A 13 -14.34 -23.29 -0.16
N GLN A 14 -13.10 -23.78 -0.13
CA GLN A 14 -11.93 -22.97 -0.43
C GLN A 14 -11.88 -22.55 -1.91
N ILE A 15 -12.15 -23.48 -2.85
CA ILE A 15 -12.23 -23.16 -4.28
C ILE A 15 -13.34 -22.15 -4.57
N ARG A 16 -14.53 -22.35 -3.97
CA ARG A 16 -15.66 -21.44 -4.11
C ARG A 16 -15.30 -20.04 -3.61
N SER A 17 -14.68 -19.95 -2.44
CA SER A 17 -14.26 -18.67 -1.84
C SER A 17 -13.17 -18.00 -2.68
N GLN A 18 -12.21 -18.75 -3.22
CA GLN A 18 -11.19 -18.23 -4.13
C GLN A 18 -11.82 -17.67 -5.41
N LYS A 19 -12.81 -18.36 -6.00
CA LYS A 19 -13.54 -17.87 -7.19
C LYS A 19 -14.26 -16.55 -6.91
N THR A 20 -14.93 -16.44 -5.76
CA THR A 20 -15.56 -15.18 -5.34
C THR A 20 -14.52 -14.07 -5.16
N LEU A 21 -13.39 -14.37 -4.52
CA LEU A 21 -12.32 -13.40 -4.27
C LEU A 21 -11.69 -12.87 -5.57
N MET A 22 -11.58 -13.72 -6.60
CA MET A 22 -11.13 -13.32 -7.93
C MET A 22 -12.03 -12.24 -8.57
N VAL A 23 -13.30 -12.16 -8.18
CA VAL A 23 -14.23 -11.11 -8.62
C VAL A 23 -14.22 -9.92 -7.66
N VAL A 24 -14.20 -10.17 -6.35
CA VAL A 24 -14.26 -9.12 -5.32
C VAL A 24 -13.01 -8.23 -5.35
N LEU A 25 -11.82 -8.80 -5.49
CA LEU A 25 -10.57 -8.04 -5.48
C LEU A 25 -10.49 -7.00 -6.62
N PRO A 26 -10.66 -7.34 -7.91
CA PRO A 26 -10.64 -6.34 -8.97
C PRO A 26 -11.80 -5.34 -8.87
N LEU A 27 -12.98 -5.77 -8.42
CA LEU A 27 -14.11 -4.86 -8.19
C LEU A 27 -13.78 -3.82 -7.12
N ALA A 28 -13.18 -4.24 -6.00
CA ALA A 28 -12.77 -3.33 -4.93
C ALA A 28 -11.68 -2.36 -5.39
N LEU A 29 -10.65 -2.85 -6.10
CA LEU A 29 -9.61 -2.00 -6.69
C LEU A 29 -10.21 -0.96 -7.65
N PHE A 30 -11.18 -1.37 -8.47
CA PHE A 30 -11.86 -0.49 -9.40
C PHE A 30 -12.69 0.58 -8.69
N ILE A 31 -13.44 0.20 -7.65
CA ILE A 31 -14.21 1.16 -6.83
C ILE A 31 -13.27 2.17 -6.18
N ILE A 32 -12.14 1.73 -5.61
CA ILE A 32 -11.23 2.68 -4.97
C ILE A 32 -10.56 3.58 -6.00
N PHE A 33 -10.18 3.05 -7.17
CA PHE A 33 -9.71 3.87 -8.27
C PHE A 33 -10.72 4.96 -8.66
N LEU A 34 -12.01 4.61 -8.75
CA LEU A 34 -13.08 5.59 -9.03
C LEU A 34 -13.21 6.64 -7.93
N ILE A 35 -13.16 6.25 -6.65
CA ILE A 35 -13.20 7.18 -5.53
C ILE A 35 -12.02 8.15 -5.61
N LEU A 36 -10.80 7.66 -5.87
CA LEU A 36 -9.61 8.49 -6.05
C LEU A 36 -9.69 9.39 -7.29
N TYR A 37 -10.29 8.90 -8.38
CA TYR A 37 -10.54 9.70 -9.56
C TYR A 37 -11.49 10.85 -9.27
N PHE A 38 -12.58 10.60 -8.53
CA PHE A 38 -13.51 11.66 -8.12
C PHE A 38 -12.89 12.65 -7.13
N GLN A 39 -12.01 12.18 -6.25
CA GLN A 39 -11.26 13.01 -5.30
C GLN A 39 -10.35 14.02 -6.02
N PHE A 40 -9.52 13.55 -6.96
CA PHE A 40 -8.50 14.39 -7.59
C PHE A 40 -8.90 14.97 -8.95
N ARG A 41 -10.00 14.50 -9.53
CA ARG A 41 -10.46 14.81 -10.90
C ARG A 41 -9.37 14.71 -11.97
N SER A 42 -8.37 13.85 -11.75
CA SER A 42 -7.16 13.76 -12.58
C SER A 42 -6.66 12.31 -12.63
N VAL A 43 -6.73 11.71 -13.83
CA VAL A 43 -6.29 10.32 -14.06
C VAL A 43 -4.81 10.12 -13.75
N ILE A 44 -3.97 11.11 -14.10
CA ILE A 44 -2.52 11.05 -13.85
C ILE A 44 -2.24 11.05 -12.34
N THR A 45 -2.90 11.95 -11.62
CA THR A 45 -2.73 12.08 -10.17
C THR A 45 -3.23 10.84 -9.44
N THR A 46 -4.38 10.28 -9.86
CA THR A 46 -4.88 9.00 -9.34
C THR A 46 -3.94 7.83 -9.63
N SER A 47 -3.38 7.77 -10.83
CA SER A 47 -2.43 6.71 -11.21
C SER A 47 -1.11 6.78 -10.42
N LEU A 48 -0.66 8.00 -10.08
CA LEU A 48 0.49 8.21 -9.21
C LEU A 48 0.24 7.66 -7.80
N VAL A 49 -0.93 7.94 -7.20
CA VAL A 49 -1.32 7.34 -5.92
C VAL A 49 -1.33 5.81 -6.03
N PHE A 50 -1.94 5.29 -7.10
CA PHE A 50 -2.03 3.85 -7.33
C PHE A 50 -0.65 3.17 -7.47
N SER A 51 0.36 3.87 -7.99
CA SER A 51 1.73 3.34 -8.06
C SER A 51 2.35 3.10 -6.68
N GLY A 52 2.02 3.93 -5.68
CA GLY A 52 2.47 3.76 -4.29
C GLY A 52 1.98 2.45 -3.68
N ILE A 53 0.78 2.02 -4.07
CA ILE A 53 0.15 0.79 -3.60
C ILE A 53 0.91 -0.44 -4.08
N LEU A 54 1.40 -0.44 -5.32
CA LEU A 54 2.20 -1.55 -5.84
C LEU A 54 3.46 -1.79 -5.00
N ILE A 55 4.04 -0.72 -4.47
CA ILE A 55 5.21 -0.78 -3.59
C ILE A 55 4.82 -1.37 -2.23
N ALA A 56 3.69 -0.96 -1.66
CA ALA A 56 3.17 -1.55 -0.42
C ALA A 56 2.89 -3.06 -0.60
N TRP A 57 2.25 -3.46 -1.71
CA TRP A 57 2.03 -4.86 -2.05
C TRP A 57 3.34 -5.65 -2.17
N ALA A 58 4.37 -5.07 -2.77
CA ALA A 58 5.68 -5.70 -2.81
C ALA A 58 6.19 -6.00 -1.39
N GLY A 59 6.00 -5.09 -0.43
CA GLY A 59 6.31 -5.33 0.99
C GLY A 59 5.51 -6.48 1.62
N GLY A 60 4.22 -6.57 1.33
CA GLY A 60 3.39 -7.69 1.79
C GLY A 60 3.87 -9.04 1.25
N PHE A 61 4.21 -9.11 -0.04
CA PHE A 61 4.77 -10.32 -0.65
C PHE A 61 6.17 -10.66 -0.12
N ILE A 62 7.03 -9.65 0.07
CA ILE A 62 8.36 -9.84 0.68
C ILE A 62 8.21 -10.43 2.08
N MET A 63 7.26 -9.93 2.89
CA MET A 63 7.06 -10.44 4.24
C MET A 63 6.53 -11.88 4.24
N LEU A 64 5.58 -12.22 3.37
CA LEU A 64 5.13 -13.61 3.21
C LEU A 64 6.28 -14.54 2.79
N TRP A 65 7.15 -14.06 1.91
CA TRP A 65 8.33 -14.81 1.48
C TRP A 65 9.33 -14.99 2.63
N LEU A 66 9.57 -13.94 3.43
CA LEU A 66 10.43 -14.00 4.63
C LEU A 66 9.90 -14.98 5.67
N TYR A 67 8.58 -15.03 5.89
CA TYR A 67 7.95 -16.02 6.79
C TYR A 67 8.20 -17.47 6.38
N GLY A 68 8.46 -17.73 5.10
CA GLY A 68 8.85 -19.04 4.59
C GLY A 68 10.32 -19.39 4.75
N GLN A 69 11.19 -18.43 5.12
CA GLN A 69 12.63 -18.66 5.25
C GLN A 69 12.99 -19.23 6.63
N SER A 70 13.98 -20.13 6.66
CA SER A 70 14.47 -20.74 7.89
C SER A 70 15.21 -19.75 8.80
N TRP A 71 15.97 -18.82 8.21
CA TRP A 71 16.81 -17.84 8.93
C TRP A 71 16.01 -16.63 9.47
N PHE A 72 14.78 -16.43 9.01
CA PHE A 72 14.00 -15.26 9.38
C PHE A 72 13.48 -15.37 10.83
N LEU A 73 13.79 -14.36 11.64
CA LEU A 73 13.52 -14.30 13.09
C LEU A 73 14.09 -15.49 13.90
N ASP A 74 15.15 -16.13 13.40
CA ASP A 74 15.85 -17.24 14.05
C ASP A 74 16.84 -16.73 15.11
N PHE A 75 16.33 -16.05 16.14
CA PHE A 75 17.13 -15.62 17.28
C PHE A 75 16.30 -15.66 18.57
N ASN A 76 17.01 -15.86 19.69
CA ASN A 76 16.41 -15.92 21.01
C ASN A 76 16.57 -14.57 21.72
N VAL A 77 15.49 -14.06 22.30
CA VAL A 77 15.50 -12.87 23.17
C VAL A 77 14.90 -13.26 24.52
N LEU A 78 15.67 -13.05 25.60
CA LEU A 78 15.22 -13.31 26.97
C LEU A 78 14.73 -14.76 27.21
N GLY A 79 15.33 -15.74 26.54
CA GLY A 79 14.94 -17.14 26.63
C GLY A 79 13.76 -17.53 25.72
N THR A 80 13.13 -16.58 25.04
CA THR A 80 12.01 -16.82 24.12
C THR A 80 12.49 -16.79 22.68
N ASP A 81 12.10 -17.82 21.92
CA ASP A 81 12.35 -17.91 20.49
C ASP A 81 11.42 -16.95 19.72
N MET A 82 11.98 -16.00 18.97
CA MET A 82 11.20 -14.99 18.24
C MET A 82 10.37 -15.61 17.12
N ARG A 83 10.87 -16.70 16.53
CA ARG A 83 10.18 -17.43 15.46
C ARG A 83 8.87 -18.03 15.95
N THR A 84 8.89 -18.59 17.16
CA THR A 84 7.73 -19.12 17.86
C THR A 84 6.80 -18.00 18.30
N LEU A 85 7.36 -16.90 18.84
CA LEU A 85 6.58 -15.75 19.28
C LEU A 85 5.76 -15.12 18.15
N PHE A 86 6.37 -14.93 16.97
CA PHE A 86 5.73 -14.34 15.79
C PHE A 86 5.06 -15.36 14.85
N GLN A 87 4.96 -16.62 15.27
CA GLN A 87 4.35 -17.73 14.51
C GLN A 87 4.88 -17.83 13.08
N VAL A 88 6.19 -17.76 12.95
CA VAL A 88 6.88 -17.78 11.66
C VAL A 88 6.91 -19.22 11.14
N HIS A 89 5.99 -19.48 10.21
CA HIS A 89 5.91 -20.71 9.45
C HIS A 89 5.45 -20.40 8.02
N THR A 90 5.51 -21.40 7.14
CA THR A 90 5.05 -21.27 5.76
C THR A 90 3.55 -20.96 5.70
N ILE A 91 3.23 -19.74 5.26
CA ILE A 91 1.85 -19.29 5.05
C ILE A 91 1.44 -19.59 3.62
N ASN A 92 0.37 -20.36 3.44
CA ASN A 92 -0.22 -20.58 2.14
C ASN A 92 -1.00 -19.35 1.67
N LEU A 93 -1.02 -19.10 0.36
CA LEU A 93 -1.85 -18.07 -0.24
C LEU A 93 -3.33 -18.43 -0.12
N SER A 94 -3.95 -17.97 0.97
CA SER A 94 -5.34 -18.23 1.33
C SER A 94 -6.21 -16.99 1.14
N VAL A 95 -7.53 -17.15 1.31
CA VAL A 95 -8.48 -16.03 1.28
C VAL A 95 -8.11 -14.98 2.34
N ALA A 96 -7.68 -15.41 3.53
CA ALA A 96 -7.28 -14.51 4.63
C ALA A 96 -6.11 -13.61 4.23
N VAL A 97 -5.10 -14.16 3.54
CA VAL A 97 -3.94 -13.40 3.04
C VAL A 97 -4.39 -12.33 2.04
N TRP A 98 -5.28 -12.67 1.11
CA TRP A 98 -5.81 -11.71 0.14
C TRP A 98 -6.67 -10.61 0.77
N VAL A 99 -7.45 -10.94 1.81
CA VAL A 99 -8.16 -9.93 2.61
C VAL A 99 -7.15 -8.99 3.29
N GLY A 100 -6.01 -9.50 3.74
CA GLY A 100 -4.88 -8.69 4.22
C GLY A 100 -4.36 -7.70 3.17
N PHE A 101 -4.11 -8.17 1.94
CA PHE A 101 -3.70 -7.29 0.83
C PHE A 101 -4.75 -6.23 0.46
N LEU A 102 -6.04 -6.57 0.58
CA LEU A 102 -7.13 -5.63 0.39
C LEU A 102 -7.16 -4.56 1.49
N ALA A 103 -6.94 -4.95 2.75
CA ALA A 103 -6.83 -4.01 3.87
C ALA A 103 -5.60 -3.09 3.71
N LEU A 104 -4.44 -3.66 3.36
CA LEU A 104 -3.22 -2.91 3.06
C LEU A 104 -3.44 -1.87 1.96
N PHE A 105 -4.19 -2.23 0.92
CA PHE A 105 -4.52 -1.31 -0.15
C PHE A 105 -5.23 -0.05 0.37
N GLY A 106 -6.23 -0.22 1.25
CA GLY A 106 -6.97 0.90 1.84
C GLY A 106 -6.07 1.82 2.67
N ILE A 107 -5.21 1.24 3.52
CA ILE A 107 -4.30 1.98 4.38
C ILE A 107 -3.24 2.73 3.56
N ALA A 108 -2.59 2.06 2.60
CA ALA A 108 -1.58 2.67 1.74
C ALA A 108 -2.17 3.74 0.80
N THR A 109 -3.44 3.60 0.43
CA THR A 109 -4.14 4.61 -0.38
C THR A 109 -4.33 5.91 0.39
N ASP A 110 -4.66 5.83 1.68
CA ASP A 110 -4.84 7.02 2.53
C ASP A 110 -3.54 7.86 2.58
N ASP A 111 -2.40 7.20 2.79
CA ASP A 111 -1.09 7.88 2.79
C ASP A 111 -0.79 8.52 1.43
N GLY A 112 -1.03 7.80 0.34
CA GLY A 112 -0.88 8.32 -1.02
C GLY A 112 -1.81 9.53 -1.32
N VAL A 113 -3.03 9.54 -0.80
CA VAL A 113 -3.98 10.66 -0.93
C VAL A 113 -3.48 11.88 -0.16
N VAL A 114 -3.06 11.70 1.09
CA VAL A 114 -2.50 12.78 1.92
C VAL A 114 -1.31 13.42 1.22
N ILE A 115 -0.33 12.60 0.81
CA ILE A 115 0.85 12.99 0.04
C ILE A 115 0.48 13.88 -1.14
N THR A 116 -0.46 13.39 -1.94
CA THR A 116 -0.83 14.01 -3.21
C THR A 116 -1.57 15.32 -2.98
N THR A 117 -2.35 15.40 -1.91
CA THR A 117 -3.03 16.63 -1.50
C THR A 117 -2.02 17.71 -1.09
N TYR A 118 -1.00 17.37 -0.30
CA TYR A 118 0.07 18.32 0.06
C TYR A 118 0.88 18.76 -1.16
N LEU A 119 1.15 17.85 -2.10
CA LEU A 119 1.82 18.16 -3.37
C LEU A 119 0.96 19.12 -4.20
N ASP A 120 -0.33 18.82 -4.39
CA ASP A 120 -1.24 19.68 -5.16
C ASP A 120 -1.34 21.08 -4.55
N GLN A 121 -1.51 21.18 -3.22
CA GLN A 121 -1.51 22.45 -2.50
C GLN A 121 -0.20 23.22 -2.68
N SER A 122 0.95 22.53 -2.60
CA SER A 122 2.24 23.21 -2.72
C SER A 122 2.52 23.72 -4.14
N PHE A 123 2.02 23.02 -5.16
CA PHE A 123 2.14 23.43 -6.57
C PHE A 123 1.15 24.54 -6.92
N ARG A 124 -0.04 24.59 -6.30
CA ARG A 124 -1.00 25.70 -6.48
C ARG A 124 -0.53 27.00 -5.82
N GLN A 125 0.08 26.91 -4.64
CA GLN A 125 0.53 28.08 -3.87
C GLN A 125 1.81 28.75 -4.41
N ARG A 126 2.48 28.14 -5.39
CA ARG A 126 3.74 28.64 -5.95
C ARG A 126 3.61 28.77 -7.45
N ARG A 127 4.14 29.85 -8.02
CA ARG A 127 4.33 29.95 -9.47
C ARG A 127 5.51 29.04 -9.85
N ILE A 128 5.24 28.04 -10.69
CA ILE A 128 6.24 27.07 -11.14
C ILE A 128 6.56 27.40 -12.60
N ALA A 129 7.68 28.06 -12.84
CA ALA A 129 8.19 28.41 -14.17
C ALA A 129 9.44 27.61 -14.55
N SER A 130 10.05 26.89 -13.61
CA SER A 130 11.28 26.12 -13.82
C SER A 130 11.24 24.76 -13.12
N ALA A 131 11.99 23.79 -13.66
CA ALA A 131 12.20 22.48 -13.03
C ALA A 131 12.78 22.60 -11.61
N LYS A 132 13.62 23.62 -11.36
CA LYS A 132 14.15 23.87 -10.01
C LYS A 132 13.03 24.22 -9.02
N GLU A 133 12.10 25.08 -9.43
CA GLU A 133 10.97 25.50 -8.60
C GLU A 133 10.00 24.35 -8.36
N ALA A 134 9.82 23.46 -9.35
CA ALA A 134 9.06 22.22 -9.19
C ALA A 134 9.66 21.32 -8.10
N ARG A 135 10.98 21.13 -8.11
CA ARG A 135 11.69 20.36 -7.07
C ARG A 135 11.57 21.00 -5.70
N ASP A 136 11.71 22.32 -5.60
CA ASP A 136 11.60 23.05 -4.34
C ASP A 136 10.18 22.97 -3.76
N ALA A 137 9.14 23.00 -4.61
CA ALA A 137 7.76 22.77 -4.19
C ALA A 137 7.53 21.33 -3.72
N THR A 138 8.04 20.33 -4.45
CA THR A 138 7.98 18.93 -4.05
C THR A 138 8.66 18.69 -2.70
N LEU A 139 9.84 19.28 -2.47
CA LEU A 139 10.55 19.18 -1.20
C LEU A 139 9.77 19.83 -0.05
N ALA A 140 9.19 21.02 -0.28
CA ALA A 140 8.38 21.70 0.72
C ALA A 140 7.14 20.88 1.13
N ALA A 141 6.46 20.26 0.15
CA ALA A 141 5.36 19.34 0.40
C ALA A 141 5.82 18.08 1.15
N GLY A 142 6.93 17.49 0.70
CA GLY A 142 7.53 16.28 1.30
C GLY A 142 7.87 16.47 2.77
N LEU A 143 8.47 17.60 3.15
CA LEU A 143 8.84 17.88 4.55
C LEU A 143 7.63 18.02 5.48
N ARG A 144 6.50 18.54 5.00
CA ARG A 144 5.30 18.74 5.82
C ARG A 144 4.60 17.44 6.21
N ARG A 145 4.73 16.40 5.39
CA ARG A 145 4.00 15.14 5.57
C ARG A 145 4.73 14.05 6.35
N VAL A 146 6.07 14.15 6.50
CA VAL A 146 6.87 13.08 7.13
C VAL A 146 6.31 12.69 8.50
N ARG A 147 5.82 13.67 9.27
CA ARG A 147 5.23 13.44 10.59
C ARG A 147 3.91 12.64 10.50
N PRO A 148 2.88 13.09 9.75
CA PRO A 148 1.66 12.32 9.54
C PRO A 148 1.90 10.88 9.03
N CYS A 149 2.67 10.70 7.96
CA CYS A 149 2.89 9.38 7.35
C CYS A 149 3.60 8.43 8.33
N LEU A 150 4.62 8.90 9.05
CA LEU A 150 5.28 8.06 10.04
C LEU A 150 4.35 7.68 11.21
N MET A 151 3.41 8.54 11.59
CA MET A 151 2.45 8.22 12.65
C MET A 151 1.49 7.12 12.23
N THR A 152 0.96 7.16 11.00
CA THR A 152 0.06 6.11 10.48
C THR A 152 0.80 4.79 10.32
N THR A 153 2.02 4.80 9.77
CA THR A 153 2.83 3.60 9.66
C THR A 153 3.16 3.01 11.03
N ALA A 154 3.64 3.84 11.97
CA ALA A 154 4.03 3.38 13.30
C ALA A 154 2.84 2.81 14.08
N THR A 155 1.69 3.50 14.08
CA THR A 155 0.50 3.03 14.80
C THR A 155 -0.04 1.73 14.22
N THR A 156 -0.04 1.57 12.89
CA THR A 156 -0.49 0.34 12.23
C THR A 156 0.45 -0.83 12.55
N ILE A 157 1.76 -0.62 12.45
CA ILE A 157 2.76 -1.64 12.80
C ILE A 157 2.58 -2.06 14.27
N LEU A 158 2.51 -1.11 15.20
CA LEU A 158 2.34 -1.40 16.62
C LEU A 158 1.01 -2.10 16.93
N ALA A 159 -0.07 -1.74 16.24
CA ALA A 159 -1.38 -2.38 16.39
C ALA A 159 -1.41 -3.82 15.88
N LEU A 160 -0.57 -4.16 14.90
CA LEU A 160 -0.51 -5.50 14.33
C LEU A 160 0.44 -6.45 15.08
N ILE A 161 1.38 -5.93 15.88
CA ILE A 161 2.29 -6.77 16.69
C ILE A 161 1.52 -7.79 17.56
N PRO A 162 0.52 -7.40 18.37
CA PRO A 162 -0.23 -8.35 19.19
C PRO A 162 -0.97 -9.41 18.38
N VAL A 163 -1.43 -9.05 17.16
CA VAL A 163 -2.12 -9.98 16.27
C VAL A 163 -1.16 -11.05 15.77
N LEU A 164 0.06 -10.66 15.37
CA LEU A 164 1.10 -11.59 14.92
C LEU A 164 1.61 -12.53 16.02
N THR A 165 1.49 -12.13 17.29
CA THR A 165 1.90 -12.95 18.44
C THR A 165 0.78 -13.76 19.08
N SER A 166 -0.45 -13.64 18.59
CA SER A 166 -1.64 -14.22 19.24
C SER A 166 -1.82 -15.71 18.95
N THR A 167 -1.75 -16.56 19.98
CA THR A 167 -1.90 -18.03 19.88
C THR A 167 -3.30 -18.55 20.24
N GLY A 168 -4.25 -17.64 20.50
CA GLY A 168 -5.61 -17.97 20.94
C GLY A 168 -6.54 -18.42 19.79
N ARG A 169 -7.81 -18.71 20.12
CA ARG A 169 -8.82 -19.05 19.09
C ARG A 169 -8.92 -17.93 18.04
N GLY A 170 -8.86 -18.30 16.77
CA GLY A 170 -8.94 -17.36 15.65
C GLY A 170 -7.59 -16.85 15.14
N SER A 171 -6.48 -17.21 15.79
CA SER A 171 -5.10 -16.93 15.30
C SER A 171 -4.89 -17.42 13.86
N ASP A 172 -5.42 -18.60 13.55
CA ASP A 172 -5.28 -19.26 12.24
C ASP A 172 -5.87 -18.45 11.07
N ILE A 173 -6.76 -17.50 11.35
CA ILE A 173 -7.36 -16.62 10.35
C ILE A 173 -6.74 -15.22 10.43
N MET A 174 -6.51 -14.70 11.65
CA MET A 174 -6.03 -13.32 11.84
C MET A 174 -4.55 -13.15 11.49
N VAL A 175 -3.68 -14.11 11.84
CA VAL A 175 -2.23 -14.00 11.58
C VAL A 175 -1.94 -13.93 10.07
N PRO A 176 -2.46 -14.85 9.22
CA PRO A 176 -2.25 -14.75 7.77
C PRO A 176 -2.82 -13.48 7.14
N MET A 177 -3.87 -12.90 7.74
CA MET A 177 -4.45 -11.63 7.30
C MET A 177 -3.60 -10.41 7.70
N ALA A 178 -2.90 -10.46 8.83
CA ALA A 178 -2.08 -9.37 9.34
C ALA A 178 -0.70 -9.27 8.67
N ILE A 179 -0.11 -10.40 8.24
CA ILE A 179 1.24 -10.45 7.67
C ILE A 179 1.42 -9.53 6.45
N PRO A 180 0.54 -9.57 5.42
CA PRO A 180 0.67 -8.68 4.27
C PRO A 180 0.61 -7.21 4.66
N SER A 181 -0.32 -6.84 5.54
CA SER A 181 -0.46 -5.47 6.03
C SER A 181 0.80 -5.02 6.77
N PHE A 182 1.30 -5.82 7.70
CA PHE A 182 2.52 -5.50 8.47
C PHE A 182 3.75 -5.32 7.55
N GLY A 183 3.96 -6.25 6.62
CA GLY A 183 5.04 -6.18 5.65
C GLY A 183 4.91 -4.98 4.71
N GLY A 184 3.69 -4.72 4.26
CA GLY A 184 3.39 -3.59 3.39
C GLY A 184 3.67 -2.25 4.06
N MET A 185 3.26 -2.07 5.31
CA MET A 185 3.55 -0.85 6.09
C MET A 185 5.05 -0.66 6.33
N MET A 186 5.83 -1.74 6.53
CA MET A 186 7.29 -1.60 6.66
C MET A 186 7.95 -1.04 5.38
N ILE A 187 7.48 -1.46 4.20
CA ILE A 187 8.00 -0.98 2.91
C ILE A 187 7.33 0.33 2.47
N GLU A 188 6.12 0.63 2.95
CA GLU A 188 5.37 1.86 2.66
C GLU A 188 6.18 3.12 3.00
N ILE A 189 7.08 3.08 3.98
CA ILE A 189 8.00 4.18 4.27
C ILE A 189 8.79 4.63 3.01
N MET A 190 9.05 3.73 2.06
CA MET A 190 9.68 4.09 0.78
C MET A 190 8.76 4.90 -0.14
N THR A 191 7.44 4.79 -0.01
CA THR A 191 6.49 5.61 -0.79
C THR A 191 6.59 7.09 -0.42
N MET A 192 7.08 7.41 0.79
CA MET A 192 7.48 8.77 1.16
C MET A 192 8.65 9.32 0.33
N LEU A 193 9.28 8.54 -0.52
CA LEU A 193 10.26 9.01 -1.49
C LEU A 193 9.73 8.84 -2.91
N VAL A 194 9.10 7.71 -3.20
CA VAL A 194 8.69 7.37 -4.56
C VAL A 194 7.57 8.28 -5.08
N VAL A 195 6.52 8.55 -4.29
CA VAL A 195 5.38 9.33 -4.79
C VAL A 195 5.75 10.79 -5.14
N PRO A 196 6.49 11.55 -4.31
CA PRO A 196 6.97 12.88 -4.69
C PRO A 196 7.87 12.88 -5.91
N VAL A 197 8.76 11.89 -6.03
CA VAL A 197 9.70 11.80 -7.15
C VAL A 197 8.93 11.56 -8.44
N LEU A 198 7.96 10.63 -8.42
CA LEU A 198 7.10 10.38 -9.58
C LEU A 198 6.18 11.57 -9.90
N TYR A 199 5.67 12.26 -8.88
CA TYR A 199 4.87 13.46 -9.10
C TYR A 199 5.72 14.60 -9.71
N CYS A 200 6.91 14.84 -9.17
CA CYS A 200 7.84 15.84 -9.66
C CYS A 200 8.27 15.54 -11.10
N SER A 201 8.59 14.28 -11.42
CA SER A 201 8.98 13.90 -12.78
C SER A 201 7.85 14.11 -13.79
N VAL A 202 6.60 13.81 -13.41
CA VAL A 202 5.43 14.12 -14.23
C VAL A 202 5.28 15.63 -14.45
N MET A 203 5.47 16.44 -13.41
CA MET A 203 5.36 17.90 -13.54
C MET A 203 6.50 18.51 -14.36
N GLU A 204 7.74 18.04 -14.18
CA GLU A 204 8.87 18.43 -15.03
C GLU A 204 8.61 18.05 -16.50
N TRP A 205 8.02 16.89 -16.75
CA TRP A 205 7.68 16.47 -18.11
C TRP A 205 6.59 17.35 -18.73
N LYS A 206 5.56 17.73 -17.96
CA LYS A 206 4.54 18.69 -18.43
C LYS A 206 5.12 20.06 -18.75
N LEU A 207 6.04 20.57 -17.91
CA LEU A 207 6.76 21.82 -18.14
C LEU A 207 7.64 21.75 -19.40
N ALA A 208 8.35 20.64 -19.60
CA ALA A 208 9.18 20.42 -20.78
C ALA A 208 8.35 20.37 -22.08
N LEU A 209 7.13 19.81 -22.01
CA LEU A 209 6.20 19.73 -23.14
C LEU A 209 5.30 20.96 -23.32
N ARG A 210 5.44 22.00 -22.47
CA ARG A 210 4.58 23.21 -22.45
C ARG A 210 3.08 22.90 -22.47
N ILE A 211 2.66 21.83 -21.78
CA ILE A 211 1.24 21.49 -21.65
C ILE A 211 0.63 22.44 -20.61
N GLU A 212 -0.42 23.17 -21.00
CA GLU A 212 -1.22 23.99 -20.09
C GLU A 212 -1.90 23.07 -19.05
N ASP A 213 -1.38 23.07 -17.82
CA ASP A 213 -2.06 22.50 -16.66
C ASP A 213 -2.72 23.67 -15.93
N PRO A 214 -4.02 23.62 -15.61
CA PRO A 214 -4.72 24.69 -14.88
C PRO A 214 -4.05 25.03 -13.53
N ARG A 215 -3.23 24.12 -12.98
CA ARG A 215 -2.41 24.36 -11.79
C ARG A 215 -1.28 25.38 -12.00
N PHE A 216 -0.83 25.59 -13.24
CA PHE A 216 0.18 26.60 -13.57
C PHE A 216 -0.45 27.97 -13.90
N GLU A 217 -1.73 28.00 -14.29
CA GLU A 217 -2.45 29.20 -14.72
C GLU A 217 -3.06 30.01 -13.56
N GLU A 218 -3.37 29.37 -12.43
CA GLU A 218 -3.97 30.02 -11.24
C GLU A 218 -3.09 31.17 -10.67
N ASN A 219 -1.84 31.28 -11.12
CA ASN A 219 -0.87 32.33 -10.75
C ASN A 219 -0.43 33.24 -11.92
N ALA A 220 -1.10 33.20 -13.08
CA ALA A 220 -0.84 34.12 -14.20
C ALA A 220 -1.66 35.43 -14.09
N THR A 221 -2.67 35.48 -13.22
CA THR A 221 -3.63 36.58 -13.09
C THR A 221 -3.56 37.33 -11.74
N ALA A 222 -2.48 37.20 -10.97
CA ALA A 222 -2.26 37.97 -9.74
C ALA A 222 -0.92 38.70 -9.77
#